data_AF-Q04VM2-F1
#
_entry.id   AF-Q04VM2-F1
#
_cell.length_a   1.000
_cell.length_b   1.000
_cell.length_c   1.000
_cell.angle_alpha   90.00
_cell.angle_beta   90.00
_cell.angle_gamma   90.00
#
_symmetry.space_group_name_H-M   'P 1'
#
loop_
_entity.id
_entity.type
_entity.pdbx_description
1 polymer ?
#
loop_
_entity_poly.entity_id
_entity_poly.type
_entity_poly.pdbx_seq_one_letter_code
_entity_poly.pdbx_strand_id
1 'polypeptide(L)' 'MKYACIRGLRIRVIDTLELFSNKLSHEQILEEMPDLEPDDFKASLLYASMKIDHAAALAD' A
#
# COMPACT_ATOMS: atom_id res chain seq x y z
N MET A 1 0.58 -8.93 -14.25
CA MET A 1 0.30 -7.93 -13.19
C MET A 1 0.68 -6.56 -13.73
N LYS A 2 -0.28 -5.64 -13.92
CA LYS A 2 -0.04 -4.28 -14.46
C LYS A 2 0.09 -3.22 -13.34
N TYR A 3 -0.06 -3.62 -12.08
CA TYR A 3 -0.12 -2.75 -10.90
C TYR A 3 0.95 -3.17 -9.88
N ALA A 4 1.36 -2.23 -9.03
CA ALA A 4 2.27 -2.53 -7.92
C ALA A 4 1.57 -3.43 -6.89
N CYS A 5 2.19 -4.56 -6.60
CA CYS A 5 1.69 -5.57 -5.69
C CYS A 5 2.71 -5.85 -4.59
N ILE A 6 2.20 -6.27 -3.44
CA ILE A 6 3.01 -6.74 -2.32
C ILE A 6 3.79 -8.00 -2.73
N ARG A 7 5.02 -8.13 -2.25
CA ARG A 7 5.96 -9.20 -2.66
C ARG A 7 5.34 -10.58 -2.42
N GLY A 8 5.18 -11.37 -3.49
CA GLY A 8 4.67 -12.73 -3.39
C GLY A 8 3.15 -12.83 -3.19
N LEU A 9 2.45 -11.69 -3.07
CA LEU A 9 1.01 -11.64 -2.84
C LEU A 9 0.30 -11.06 -4.06
N ARG A 10 -1.00 -11.39 -4.19
CA ARG A 10 -1.89 -10.75 -5.17
C ARG A 10 -2.64 -9.54 -4.59
N ILE A 11 -2.12 -8.98 -3.50
CA ILE A 11 -2.61 -7.76 -2.86
C ILE A 11 -1.95 -6.56 -3.56
N ARG A 12 -2.74 -5.62 -4.05
CA ARG A 12 -2.21 -4.40 -4.68
C ARG A 12 -1.89 -3.38 -3.59
N VAL A 13 -0.88 -2.54 -3.84
CA VAL A 13 -0.59 -1.41 -2.93
C VAL A 13 -1.83 -0.53 -2.75
N ILE A 14 -2.61 -0.30 -3.82
CA ILE A 14 -3.83 0.52 -3.75
C ILE A 14 -4.88 -0.07 -2.82
N ASP A 15 -4.99 -1.40 -2.71
CA ASP A 15 -5.98 -2.04 -1.83
C ASP A 15 -5.70 -1.68 -0.36
N THR A 16 -4.42 -1.67 0.03
CA THR A 16 -4.01 -1.28 1.38
C THR A 16 -4.32 0.20 1.67
N LEU A 17 -4.20 1.08 0.67
CA LEU A 17 -4.51 2.51 0.79
C LEU A 17 -6.02 2.79 0.81
N GLU A 18 -6.82 2.01 0.09
CA GLU A 18 -8.28 2.09 0.09
C GLU A 18 -8.84 1.72 1.47
N LEU A 19 -8.30 0.67 2.12
CA LEU A 19 -8.68 0.33 3.49
C LEU A 19 -8.30 1.44 4.49
N PHE A 20 -7.12 2.03 4.35
CA PHE A 20 -6.73 3.20 5.16
C PHE A 20 -7.69 4.38 4.96
N SER A 21 -8.08 4.65 3.72
CA SER A 21 -9.02 5.73 3.38
C SER A 21 -10.41 5.49 3.99
N ASN A 22 -10.78 4.22 4.20
CA ASN A 22 -11.98 3.81 4.93
C ASN A 22 -11.84 3.86 6.46
N LYS A 23 -10.75 4.46 6.98
CA LYS A 23 -10.47 4.67 8.41
C LYS A 23 -10.20 3.40 9.21
N LEU A 24 -9.81 2.31 8.56
CA LEU A 24 -9.31 1.15 9.28
C LEU A 24 -7.93 1.48 9.88
N SER A 25 -7.67 0.98 11.09
CA SER A 25 -6.34 1.03 11.69
C SER A 25 -5.40 0.04 11.01
N HIS A 26 -4.11 0.17 11.28
CA HIS A 26 -3.10 -0.77 10.79
C HIS A 26 -3.42 -2.22 11.21
N GLU A 27 -3.80 -2.42 12.47
CA GLU A 27 -4.14 -3.72 13.03
C GLU A 27 -5.36 -4.32 12.33
N GLN A 28 -6.42 -3.51 12.12
CA GLN A 28 -7.62 -3.96 11.41
C GLN A 28 -7.32 -4.35 9.97
N ILE A 29 -6.39 -3.68 9.31
CA ILE A 29 -6.00 -4.01 7.94
C ILE A 29 -5.25 -5.34 7.87
N LEU A 30 -4.38 -5.62 8.84
CA LEU A 30 -3.72 -6.92 8.94
C LEU A 30 -4.71 -8.04 9.29
N GLU A 31 -5.77 -7.74 10.05
CA GLU A 31 -6.87 -8.68 10.30
C GLU A 31 -7.67 -8.99 9.03
N GLU A 32 -7.98 -7.98 8.20
CA GLU A 32 -8.69 -8.15 6.92
C GLU A 32 -7.82 -8.82 5.83
N MET A 33 -6.50 -8.65 5.91
CA MET A 33 -5.53 -9.19 4.97
C MET A 33 -4.51 -10.08 5.70
N PRO A 34 -4.87 -11.30 6.13
CA PRO A 34 -4.04 -12.13 7.01
C PRO A 34 -2.71 -12.59 6.39
N ASP A 35 -2.61 -12.57 5.05
CA ASP A 35 -1.37 -12.87 4.33
C ASP A 35 -0.40 -11.67 4.28
N LEU A 36 -0.87 -10.46 4.63
CA LEU A 36 -0.08 -9.24 4.61
C LEU A 36 0.71 -9.12 5.92
N GLU A 37 2.03 -9.08 5.82
CA GLU A 37 2.88 -8.86 7.00
C GLU A 37 2.97 -7.36 7.34
N PRO A 38 3.23 -6.99 8.61
CA PRO A 38 3.40 -5.58 9.02
C PRO A 38 4.45 -4.82 8.20
N ASP A 39 5.57 -5.47 7.88
CA ASP A 39 6.65 -4.87 7.09
C ASP A 39 6.25 -4.67 5.62
N ASP A 40 5.44 -5.56 5.07
CA ASP A 40 4.88 -5.41 3.72
C ASP A 40 3.93 -4.21 3.66
N PHE A 41 3.10 -4.04 4.69
CA PHE A 41 2.23 -2.89 4.81
C PHE A 41 3.02 -1.57 4.90
N LYS A 42 4.09 -1.53 5.72
CA LYS A 42 4.97 -0.36 5.80
C LYS A 42 5.66 -0.06 4.46
N ALA A 43 6.10 -1.10 3.75
CA ALA A 43 6.68 -0.95 2.42
C ALA A 43 5.67 -0.43 1.39
N SER A 44 4.39 -0.79 1.51
CA SER A 44 3.32 -0.28 0.64
C SER A 44 3.14 1.24 0.80
N LEU A 45 3.14 1.74 2.04
CA LEU A 45 3.06 3.17 2.33
C LEU A 45 4.28 3.95 1.80
N LEU A 46 5.49 3.42 2.01
CA LEU A 46 6.72 4.04 1.50
C LEU A 46 6.72 4.07 -0.03
N TYR A 47 6.30 2.99 -0.68
CA TYR A 47 6.17 2.95 -2.13
C TYR A 47 5.19 4.03 -2.63
N ALA A 48 4.05 4.18 -1.94
CA ALA A 48 3.05 5.19 -2.28
C ALA A 48 3.61 6.62 -2.14
N SER A 49 4.32 6.92 -1.05
CA SER A 49 4.92 8.24 -0.84
C SER A 49 5.96 8.58 -1.92
N MET A 50 6.82 7.62 -2.28
CA MET A 50 7.82 7.80 -3.35
C MET A 50 7.17 8.05 -4.72
N LYS A 51 6.02 7.41 -5.00
CA LYS A 51 5.31 7.62 -6.26
C LYS A 51 4.64 8.99 -6.34
N ILE A 52 4.12 9.50 -5.23
CA ILE A 52 3.57 10.85 -5.15
C ILE A 52 4.69 11.88 -5.32
N ASP A 53 5.81 11.72 -4.61
CA ASP A 53 6.97 12.61 -4.69
C ASP A 53 7.55 12.67 -6.11
N HIS A 54 7.72 11.52 -6.76
CA HIS A 54 8.15 11.45 -8.15
C HIS A 54 7.13 12.04 -9.14
N ALA A 55 5.82 11.90 -8.87
CA ALA A 55 4.79 12.53 -9.69
C ALA A 55 4.78 14.05 -9.53
N ALA A 56 5.04 14.55 -8.32
CA ALA A 56 5.19 15.98 -8.04
C ALA A 56 6.43 16.56 -8.74
N ALA A 57 7.55 15.83 -8.75
CA ALA A 57 8.79 16.25 -9.42
C ALA A 57 8.71 16.33 -10.96
N LEU A 58 7.65 15.80 -11.59
CA LEU A 58 7.41 15.88 -13.04
C LEU A 58 6.35 16.92 -13.44
N ALA A 59 5.78 17.64 -12.46
CA ALA A 59 4.72 18.62 -12.68
C ALA A 59 5.22 20.07 -12.77
N ASP A 60 6.54 20.29 -12.73
CA ASP A 60 7.21 21.59 -12.85
C ASP A 60 7.92 21.77 -14.20
#